data_AF-A0A177ACH1-F1
#
_entry.id   AF-A0A177ACH1-F1
#
_cell.length_a   1.000
_cell.length_b   1.000
_cell.length_c   1.000
_cell.angle_alpha   90.00
_cell.angle_beta   90.00
_cell.angle_gamma   90.00
#
_symmetry.space_group_name_H-M   'P 1'
#
loop_
_entity.id
_entity.type
_entity.pdbx_description
1 polymer ?
#
loop_
_entity_poly.entity_id
_entity_poly.type
_entity_poly.pdbx_seq_one_letter_code
_entity_poly.pdbx_strand_id
1 'polypeptide(L)'
;MEEPTTAPPPKAEAPFPLTVRFTTSLPDLDLDIPLPSRTTIITLKSLIRASLPPSHSLNRLRLIYSGRLLPDSSLLTTVLKPPPPPPPQADRKGKAPVPPTQRIYINCSIGDALSAADLASEASSARAPSPAAPVAAPTTTAAQPRGFDRLLTSSFTPAEVGALRLQFMAVQASMHTPDTMPSPTTLRRMEDAWLDDNGSGGGVAEVEAAGGRWMICCGGM
;
A
#
# COMPACT_ATOMS: atom_id res chain seq x y z
N MET A 1 -4.70 35.17 -33.52
CA MET A 1 -3.96 35.63 -32.33
C MET A 1 -4.66 35.06 -31.12
N GLU A 2 -3.99 34.11 -30.45
CA GLU A 2 -4.09 33.71 -29.03
C GLU A 2 -3.48 32.29 -28.95
N GLU A 3 -2.15 32.23 -28.83
CA GLU A 3 -1.42 32.04 -27.56
C GLU A 3 -1.53 30.58 -27.05
N PRO A 4 -0.59 29.69 -27.45
CA PRO A 4 -0.44 28.40 -26.81
C PRO A 4 0.14 28.62 -25.40
N THR A 5 -0.69 28.36 -24.39
CA THR A 5 -0.30 28.41 -22.98
C THR A 5 0.96 27.60 -22.73
N THR A 6 2.02 28.31 -22.34
CA THR A 6 3.33 27.78 -21.96
C THR A 6 3.15 26.91 -20.72
N ALA A 7 3.08 25.60 -20.91
CA ALA A 7 3.32 24.64 -19.84
C ALA A 7 4.82 24.71 -19.49
N PRO A 8 5.21 24.89 -18.22
CA PRO A 8 6.61 24.92 -17.84
C PRO A 8 7.25 23.55 -18.20
N PRO A 9 8.49 23.54 -18.72
CA PRO A 9 9.16 22.30 -19.07
C PRO A 9 9.20 21.38 -17.84
N PRO A 10 8.86 20.07 -17.97
CA PRO A 10 9.06 19.15 -16.87
C PRO A 10 10.55 19.21 -16.52
N LYS A 11 10.88 19.61 -15.29
CA LYS A 11 12.24 19.53 -14.77
C LYS A 11 12.75 18.14 -15.14
N ALA A 12 13.76 18.08 -16.01
CA ALA A 12 14.42 16.85 -16.39
C ALA A 12 14.95 16.23 -15.09
N GLU A 13 14.18 15.32 -14.51
CA GLU A 13 14.56 14.65 -13.29
C GLU A 13 15.80 13.83 -13.64
N ALA A 14 16.86 14.00 -12.85
CA ALA A 14 18.12 13.36 -13.15
C ALA A 14 17.91 11.85 -13.16
N PRO A 15 18.38 11.15 -14.20
CA PRO A 15 18.30 9.69 -14.23
C PRO A 15 18.94 9.13 -12.96
N PHE A 16 18.25 8.17 -12.36
CA PHE A 16 18.64 7.53 -11.13
C PHE A 16 19.21 6.15 -11.45
N PRO A 17 20.55 6.06 -11.63
CA PRO A 17 21.17 4.81 -12.03
C PRO A 17 21.23 3.87 -10.83
N LEU A 18 20.67 2.69 -11.00
CA LEU A 18 20.61 1.67 -9.97
C LEU A 18 21.10 0.33 -10.54
N THR A 19 21.85 -0.40 -9.74
CA THR A 19 22.37 -1.71 -10.12
C THR A 19 21.70 -2.77 -9.26
N VAL A 20 20.97 -3.67 -9.89
CA VAL A 20 20.29 -4.81 -9.25
C VAL A 20 21.21 -6.01 -9.29
N ARG A 21 21.72 -6.43 -8.14
CA ARG A 21 22.53 -7.63 -7.99
C ARG A 21 21.66 -8.79 -7.55
N PHE A 22 21.58 -9.84 -8.36
CA PHE A 22 20.85 -11.05 -7.99
C PHE A 22 21.66 -11.91 -7.01
N THR A 23 20.99 -12.51 -6.04
CA THR A 23 21.61 -13.51 -5.15
C THR A 23 21.76 -14.88 -5.81
N THR A 24 21.07 -15.11 -6.91
CA THR A 24 21.21 -16.28 -7.77
C THR A 24 22.35 -16.05 -8.77
N SER A 25 22.83 -17.09 -9.45
CA SER A 25 23.90 -17.02 -10.47
C SER A 25 23.51 -16.26 -11.76
N LEU A 26 22.74 -15.18 -11.64
CA LEU A 26 22.34 -14.28 -12.71
C LEU A 26 23.27 -13.07 -12.76
N PRO A 27 23.51 -12.50 -13.95
CA PRO A 27 24.30 -11.27 -14.10
C PRO A 27 23.60 -10.08 -13.44
N ASP A 28 24.39 -9.13 -12.94
CA ASP A 28 23.88 -7.83 -12.47
C ASP A 28 23.17 -7.05 -13.59
N LEU A 29 22.12 -6.32 -13.21
CA LEU A 29 21.28 -5.55 -14.11
C LEU A 29 21.38 -4.06 -13.75
N ASP A 30 21.92 -3.25 -14.65
CA ASP A 30 21.94 -1.78 -14.52
C ASP A 30 20.63 -1.24 -15.09
N LEU A 31 19.88 -0.50 -14.28
CA LEU A 31 18.64 0.17 -14.66
C LEU A 31 18.82 1.68 -14.49
N ASP A 32 18.33 2.43 -15.46
CA ASP A 32 18.32 3.88 -15.43
C ASP A 32 16.88 4.35 -15.28
N ILE A 33 16.54 4.89 -14.10
CA ILE A 33 15.17 5.32 -13.80
C ILE A 33 15.06 6.82 -14.04
N PRO A 34 14.33 7.29 -15.06
CA PRO A 34 14.24 8.71 -15.37
C PRO A 34 13.39 9.51 -14.39
N LEU A 35 12.48 8.87 -13.64
CA LEU A 35 11.64 9.51 -12.61
C LEU A 35 11.62 8.73 -11.29
N PRO A 36 12.69 8.73 -10.49
CA PRO A 36 12.76 8.04 -9.20
C PRO A 36 11.70 8.51 -8.19
N SER A 37 11.22 9.74 -8.32
CA SER A 37 10.23 10.35 -7.41
C SER A 37 8.84 9.73 -7.58
N ARG A 38 8.51 9.27 -8.78
CA ARG A 38 7.20 8.70 -9.14
C ARG A 38 7.23 7.18 -9.23
N THR A 39 8.41 6.60 -9.37
CA THR A 39 8.58 5.16 -9.55
C THR A 39 8.48 4.45 -8.20
N THR A 40 7.55 3.50 -8.12
CA THR A 40 7.35 2.62 -6.96
C THR A 40 8.18 1.34 -7.09
N ILE A 41 8.34 0.61 -5.99
CA ILE A 41 9.02 -0.69 -6.00
C ILE A 41 8.30 -1.69 -6.91
N ILE A 42 6.97 -1.66 -6.97
CA ILE A 42 6.20 -2.53 -7.87
C ILE A 42 6.47 -2.25 -9.35
N THR A 43 6.57 -0.97 -9.75
CA THR A 43 6.95 -0.61 -11.12
C THR A 43 8.38 -1.08 -11.42
N LEU A 44 9.30 -0.91 -10.47
CA LEU A 44 10.67 -1.39 -10.61
C LEU A 44 10.75 -2.93 -10.72
N LYS A 45 9.97 -3.67 -9.93
CA LYS A 45 9.85 -5.15 -10.05
C LYS A 45 9.36 -5.55 -11.44
N SER A 46 8.34 -4.87 -11.97
CA SER A 46 7.84 -5.11 -13.32
C SER A 46 8.91 -4.86 -14.40
N LEU A 47 9.70 -3.79 -14.27
CA LEU A 47 10.83 -3.50 -15.16
C LEU A 47 11.92 -4.58 -15.08
N ILE A 48 12.25 -5.04 -13.87
CA ILE A 48 13.19 -6.15 -13.67
C ILE A 48 12.62 -7.43 -14.31
N ARG A 49 11.33 -7.72 -14.17
CA ARG A 49 10.71 -8.89 -14.81
C ARG A 49 10.77 -8.84 -16.33
N ALA A 50 10.59 -7.66 -16.93
CA ALA A 50 10.68 -7.48 -18.38
C ALA A 50 12.10 -7.69 -18.94
N SER A 51 13.13 -7.52 -18.09
CA SER A 51 14.55 -7.70 -18.44
C SER A 51 15.12 -9.06 -18.01
N LEU A 52 14.35 -9.87 -17.27
CA LEU A 52 14.75 -11.19 -16.81
C LEU A 52 14.30 -12.32 -17.75
N PRO A 53 15.00 -13.47 -17.74
CA PRO A 53 14.53 -14.67 -18.41
C PRO A 53 13.16 -15.13 -17.88
N PRO A 54 12.33 -15.78 -18.72
CA PRO A 54 10.98 -16.22 -18.35
C PRO A 54 10.94 -17.22 -17.18
N SER A 55 12.05 -17.92 -16.93
CA SER A 55 12.20 -18.85 -15.80
C SER A 55 12.21 -18.14 -14.43
N HIS A 56 12.54 -16.85 -14.39
CA HIS A 56 12.63 -16.05 -13.18
C HIS A 56 11.60 -14.91 -13.12
N SER A 57 10.98 -14.55 -14.25
CA SER A 57 9.92 -13.53 -14.30
C SER A 57 8.66 -13.94 -13.53
N LEU A 58 8.37 -15.25 -13.51
CA LEU A 58 7.26 -15.83 -12.75
C LEU A 58 7.51 -15.84 -11.24
N ASN A 59 8.75 -15.65 -10.80
CA ASN A 59 9.10 -15.78 -9.39
C ASN A 59 8.89 -14.48 -8.62
N ARG A 60 8.64 -14.62 -7.32
CA ARG A 60 8.46 -13.51 -6.40
C ARG A 60 9.80 -12.80 -6.16
N LEU A 61 9.90 -11.56 -6.64
CA LEU A 61 11.09 -10.73 -6.46
C LEU A 61 11.05 -10.03 -5.10
N ARG A 62 12.08 -10.23 -4.29
CA ARG A 62 12.31 -9.58 -2.99
C ARG A 62 13.53 -8.69 -3.10
N LEU A 63 13.31 -7.38 -3.05
CA LEU A 63 14.38 -6.38 -3.12
C LEU A 63 14.88 -6.03 -1.73
N ILE A 64 16.19 -6.07 -1.54
CA ILE A 64 16.87 -5.80 -0.27
C ILE A 64 17.87 -4.67 -0.48
N TYR A 65 17.71 -3.59 0.27
CA TYR A 65 18.64 -2.46 0.31
C TYR A 65 19.05 -2.21 1.75
N SER A 66 20.35 -2.06 2.01
CA SER A 66 20.91 -1.80 3.36
C SER A 66 20.42 -2.78 4.46
N GLY A 67 20.15 -4.05 4.09
CA GLY A 67 19.63 -5.07 5.01
C GLY A 67 18.12 -5.00 5.29
N ARG A 68 17.36 -4.15 4.58
CA ARG A 68 15.90 -4.06 4.70
C ARG A 68 15.21 -4.53 3.43
N LEU A 69 14.11 -5.26 3.59
CA LEU A 69 13.23 -5.65 2.48
C LEU A 69 12.39 -4.45 2.04
N LEU A 70 12.35 -4.21 0.73
CA LEU A 70 11.60 -3.12 0.10
C LEU A 70 10.16 -3.57 -0.19
N PRO A 71 9.14 -2.92 0.40
CA PRO A 71 7.75 -3.24 0.12
C PRO A 71 7.28 -2.62 -1.20
N ASP A 72 6.37 -3.31 -1.88
CA ASP A 72 5.86 -2.99 -3.22
C ASP A 72 5.28 -1.58 -3.37
N SER A 73 4.58 -1.11 -2.34
CA SER A 73 3.89 0.20 -2.34
C SER A 73 4.80 1.39 -2.03
N SER A 74 6.11 1.17 -1.78
CA SER A 74 7.04 2.26 -1.44
C SER A 74 7.60 2.95 -2.67
N LEU A 75 8.02 4.21 -2.50
CA LEU A 75 8.69 4.98 -3.54
C LEU A 75 10.20 4.76 -3.50
N LEU A 76 10.85 4.74 -4.67
CA LEU A 76 12.29 4.54 -4.78
C LEU A 76 13.07 5.60 -4.01
N THR A 77 12.71 6.88 -4.16
CA THR A 77 13.41 8.00 -3.49
C THR A 77 13.32 7.96 -1.96
N THR A 78 12.29 7.32 -1.39
CA THR A 78 12.11 7.24 0.06
C THR A 78 12.99 6.15 0.67
N VAL A 79 13.15 5.03 -0.05
CA VAL A 79 13.88 3.87 0.48
C VAL A 79 15.34 3.87 0.07
N LEU A 80 15.65 4.32 -1.14
CA LEU A 80 17.00 4.37 -1.68
C LEU A 80 17.65 5.69 -1.29
N LYS A 81 18.32 5.68 -0.14
CA LYS A 81 19.09 6.84 0.34
C LYS A 81 20.44 6.88 -0.37
N PRO A 82 20.74 7.90 -1.20
CA PRO A 82 22.05 8.01 -1.84
C PRO A 82 23.14 8.17 -0.76
N PRO A 83 24.33 7.59 -0.97
CA PRO A 83 25.45 7.76 -0.05
C PRO A 83 25.82 9.25 0.05
N PRO A 84 26.25 9.74 1.23
CA PRO A 84 26.69 11.12 1.37
C PRO A 84 27.82 11.42 0.38
N PRO A 85 27.83 12.60 -0.27
CA PRO A 85 28.91 12.97 -1.18
C PRO A 85 30.26 12.92 -0.45
N PRO A 86 31.33 12.43 -1.09
CA PRO A 86 32.66 12.45 -0.48
C PRO A 86 33.05 13.90 -0.14
N PRO A 87 33.77 14.14 0.97
CA PRO A 87 34.23 15.47 1.30
C PRO A 87 35.09 16.02 0.15
N PRO A 88 34.96 17.31 -0.20
CA PRO A 88 35.78 17.92 -1.24
C PRO A 88 37.24 17.79 -0.82
N GLN A 89 38.00 16.94 -1.53
CA GLN A 89 39.46 16.96 -1.43
C GLN A 89 39.92 18.29 -2.02
N ALA A 90 40.15 19.26 -1.13
CA ALA A 90 41.05 20.35 -1.43
C ALA A 90 42.39 19.73 -1.85
N ASP A 91 42.98 20.31 -2.88
CA ASP A 91 44.38 20.10 -3.29
C ASP A 91 44.68 18.83 -4.12
N ARG A 92 44.40 18.90 -5.42
CA ARG A 92 45.47 18.74 -6.45
C ARG A 92 44.97 19.09 -7.86
N LYS A 93 45.67 20.05 -8.46
CA LYS A 93 45.54 20.52 -9.84
C LYS A 93 45.73 19.35 -10.83
N GLY A 94 44.65 18.94 -11.50
CA GLY A 94 44.70 17.99 -12.62
C GLY A 94 43.29 17.48 -12.98
N LYS A 95 42.88 17.72 -14.24
CA LYS A 95 41.68 17.21 -14.94
C LYS A 95 40.55 16.70 -14.03
N ALA A 96 39.52 17.53 -13.83
CA ALA A 96 38.29 17.15 -13.15
C ALA A 96 37.77 15.80 -13.69
N PRO A 97 37.77 14.71 -12.90
CA PRO A 97 37.03 13.52 -13.24
C PRO A 97 35.56 13.92 -13.21
N VAL A 98 34.82 13.62 -14.29
CA VAL A 98 33.36 13.65 -14.28
C VAL A 98 32.90 12.97 -12.98
N PRO A 99 32.10 13.63 -12.11
CA PRO A 99 31.70 13.05 -10.85
C PRO A 99 31.08 11.67 -11.13
N PRO A 100 31.53 10.59 -10.45
CA PRO A 100 30.96 9.28 -10.69
C PRO A 100 29.46 9.39 -10.37
N THR A 101 28.61 9.08 -11.35
CA THR A 101 27.17 8.90 -11.14
C THR A 101 27.01 7.95 -9.95
N GLN A 102 26.49 8.44 -8.83
CA GLN A 102 26.36 7.67 -7.60
C GLN A 102 25.33 6.56 -7.83
N ARG A 103 25.81 5.41 -8.33
CA ARG A 103 24.97 4.23 -8.57
C ARG A 103 24.58 3.61 -7.25
N ILE A 104 23.29 3.31 -7.11
CA ILE A 104 22.78 2.64 -5.92
C ILE A 104 22.72 1.14 -6.17
N TYR A 105 23.34 0.37 -5.29
CA TYR A 105 23.35 -1.08 -5.37
C TYR A 105 22.23 -1.67 -4.52
N ILE A 106 21.40 -2.50 -5.14
CA ILE A 106 20.33 -3.22 -4.46
C ILE A 106 20.47 -4.71 -4.69
N ASN A 107 20.24 -5.52 -3.66
CA ASN A 107 20.23 -6.96 -3.80
C ASN A 107 18.81 -7.41 -4.16
N CYS A 108 18.66 -8.29 -5.14
CA CYS A 108 17.39 -8.92 -5.48
C CYS A 108 17.49 -10.41 -5.22
N SER A 109 16.60 -10.92 -4.36
CA SER A 109 16.42 -12.35 -4.14
C SER A 109 15.17 -12.83 -4.87
N ILE A 110 15.30 -13.97 -5.53
CA ILE A 110 14.24 -14.60 -6.32
C ILE A 110 13.65 -15.71 -5.47
N GLY A 111 12.37 -15.57 -5.11
CA GLY A 111 11.64 -16.53 -4.29
C GLY A 111 10.79 -17.48 -5.12
N ASP A 112 9.65 -17.85 -4.56
CA ASP A 112 8.71 -18.84 -5.08
C ASP A 112 8.01 -18.37 -6.36
N ALA A 113 7.55 -19.31 -7.19
CA ALA A 113 6.76 -19.00 -8.38
C ALA A 113 5.39 -18.43 -7.99
N LEU A 114 5.05 -17.27 -8.56
CA LEU A 114 3.75 -16.62 -8.45
C LEU A 114 2.83 -17.10 -9.58
N SER A 115 1.53 -17.12 -9.30
CA SER A 115 0.54 -17.47 -10.31
C SER A 115 0.41 -16.37 -11.37
N ALA A 116 -0.07 -16.72 -12.56
CA ALA A 116 -0.32 -15.74 -13.62
C ALA A 116 -1.30 -14.64 -13.19
N ALA A 117 -2.24 -14.95 -12.29
CA ALA A 117 -3.19 -13.98 -11.74
C ALA A 117 -2.50 -12.93 -10.85
N ASP A 118 -1.52 -13.37 -10.04
CA ASP A 118 -0.72 -12.47 -9.21
C ASP A 118 0.21 -11.59 -10.07
N LEU A 119 0.79 -12.15 -11.13
CA LEU A 119 1.57 -11.39 -12.10
C LEU A 119 0.73 -10.32 -12.81
N ALA A 120 -0.48 -10.66 -13.23
CA ALA A 120 -1.40 -9.72 -13.88
C ALA A 120 -1.83 -8.60 -12.93
N SER A 121 -2.05 -8.93 -11.65
CA SER A 121 -2.33 -7.95 -10.60
C SER A 121 -1.13 -7.02 -10.40
N GLU A 122 0.08 -7.56 -10.32
CA GLU A 122 1.30 -6.76 -10.19
C GLU A 122 1.50 -5.83 -11.40
N ALA A 123 1.31 -6.33 -12.63
CA ALA A 123 1.41 -5.54 -13.85
C ALA A 123 0.37 -4.42 -13.89
N SER A 124 -0.85 -4.68 -13.40
CA SER A 124 -1.90 -3.67 -13.28
C SER A 124 -1.54 -2.58 -12.27
N SER A 125 -0.99 -2.95 -11.11
CA SER A 125 -0.50 -2.01 -10.09
C SER A 125 0.73 -1.22 -10.56
N ALA A 126 1.63 -1.83 -11.33
CA ALA A 126 2.78 -1.15 -11.92
C ALA A 126 2.38 -0.14 -13.00
N ARG A 127 1.32 -0.44 -13.75
CA ARG A 127 0.78 0.42 -14.81
C ARG A 127 -0.13 1.52 -14.29
N ALA A 128 -0.73 1.36 -13.12
CA ALA A 128 -1.42 2.43 -12.44
C ALA A 128 -0.36 3.45 -11.95
N PRO A 129 -0.16 4.60 -12.61
CA PRO A 129 0.64 5.64 -11.99
C PRO A 129 -0.03 6.01 -10.67
N SER A 130 0.77 6.23 -9.63
CA SER A 130 0.33 6.79 -8.34
C SER A 130 -0.78 7.83 -8.56
N PRO A 131 -1.89 7.78 -7.80
CA PRO A 131 -3.10 8.54 -8.10
C PRO A 131 -2.83 10.05 -8.00
N ALA A 132 -2.53 10.67 -9.14
CA ALA A 132 -3.06 11.99 -9.39
C ALA A 132 -4.58 11.81 -9.41
N ALA A 133 -5.26 12.51 -8.50
CA ALA A 133 -6.69 12.43 -8.25
C ALA A 133 -7.53 12.11 -9.50
N PRO A 134 -8.45 11.14 -9.45
CA PRO A 134 -9.45 11.01 -10.49
C PRO A 134 -10.42 12.19 -10.37
N VAL A 135 -10.15 13.26 -11.12
CA VAL A 135 -11.14 14.27 -11.50
C VAL A 135 -11.76 13.88 -12.84
N ALA A 136 -12.66 12.91 -12.79
CA ALA A 136 -13.76 12.74 -13.76
C ALA A 136 -14.93 12.10 -13.00
N ALA A 137 -16.08 12.77 -13.04
CA ALA A 137 -17.18 12.67 -12.09
C ALA A 137 -18.14 11.48 -12.34
N PRO A 138 -19.32 11.37 -11.70
CA PRO A 138 -19.53 10.53 -10.52
C PRO A 138 -20.61 9.46 -10.72
N THR A 139 -20.45 8.30 -10.08
CA THR A 139 -21.52 7.53 -9.37
C THR A 139 -20.94 6.22 -8.80
N THR A 140 -19.78 6.26 -8.18
CA THR A 140 -19.48 5.26 -7.14
C THR A 140 -18.49 5.90 -6.19
N THR A 141 -19.04 6.52 -5.15
CA THR A 141 -18.30 7.07 -4.03
C THR A 141 -17.41 5.96 -3.47
N ALA A 142 -16.12 5.98 -3.81
CA ALA A 142 -15.06 5.33 -3.05
C ALA A 142 -14.99 6.05 -1.69
N ALA A 143 -16.00 5.79 -0.87
CA ALA A 143 -16.02 6.19 0.51
C ALA A 143 -15.00 5.30 1.23
N GLN A 144 -14.26 5.90 2.15
CA GLN A 144 -13.61 5.15 3.22
C GLN A 144 -14.54 4.06 3.75
N PRO A 145 -14.03 2.90 4.18
CA PRO A 145 -14.85 1.82 4.69
C PRO A 145 -15.82 2.39 5.74
N ARG A 146 -17.13 2.36 5.46
CA ARG A 146 -18.19 2.91 6.34
C ARG A 146 -19.11 1.79 6.78
N GLY A 147 -19.65 1.88 8.00
CA GLY A 147 -20.45 0.80 8.57
C GLY A 147 -19.59 -0.46 8.77
N PHE A 148 -20.14 -1.65 8.53
CA PHE A 148 -19.43 -2.93 8.71
C PHE A 148 -18.17 -3.10 7.86
N ASP A 149 -18.04 -2.30 6.81
CA ASP A 149 -16.85 -2.29 5.96
C ASP A 149 -15.59 -1.86 6.75
N ARG A 150 -15.76 -1.12 7.85
CA ARG A 150 -14.67 -0.77 8.78
C ARG A 150 -14.00 -2.00 9.38
N LEU A 151 -14.76 -3.07 9.59
CA LEU A 151 -14.24 -4.31 10.17
C LEU A 151 -13.26 -5.03 9.24
N LEU A 152 -13.33 -4.79 7.93
CA LEU A 152 -12.34 -5.31 6.97
C LEU A 152 -10.93 -4.78 7.23
N THR A 153 -10.82 -3.59 7.84
CA THR A 153 -9.54 -3.02 8.26
C THR A 153 -9.04 -3.65 9.57
N SER A 154 -9.93 -4.29 10.34
CA SER A 154 -9.69 -4.86 11.67
C SER A 154 -9.63 -6.38 11.69
N SER A 155 -9.20 -7.02 10.60
CA SER A 155 -9.03 -8.48 10.41
C SER A 155 -10.29 -9.34 10.23
N PHE A 156 -11.48 -8.74 10.03
CA PHE A 156 -12.66 -9.49 9.61
C PHE A 156 -12.64 -9.79 8.10
N THR A 157 -13.19 -10.94 7.71
CA THR A 157 -13.33 -11.32 6.31
C THR A 157 -14.58 -10.69 5.66
N PRO A 158 -14.59 -10.52 4.32
CA PRO A 158 -15.77 -10.03 3.59
C PRO A 158 -17.03 -10.87 3.80
N ALA A 159 -16.86 -12.19 4.00
CA ALA A 159 -17.96 -13.10 4.25
C ALA A 159 -18.63 -12.84 5.61
N GLU A 160 -17.83 -12.59 6.65
CA GLU A 160 -18.32 -12.27 8.00
C GLU A 160 -19.01 -10.89 8.03
N VAL A 161 -18.43 -9.90 7.33
CA VAL A 161 -19.06 -8.58 7.15
C VAL A 161 -20.40 -8.68 6.42
N GLY A 162 -20.50 -9.55 5.42
CA GLY A 162 -21.75 -9.86 4.74
C GLY A 162 -22.80 -10.48 5.67
N ALA A 163 -22.39 -11.42 6.52
CA ALA A 163 -23.27 -12.05 7.51
C ALA A 163 -23.80 -11.03 8.54
N LEU A 164 -22.94 -10.13 9.06
CA LEU A 164 -23.33 -9.08 10.00
C LEU A 164 -24.34 -8.09 9.38
N ARG A 165 -24.14 -7.71 8.12
CA ARG A 165 -25.09 -6.85 7.40
C ARG A 165 -26.46 -7.52 7.24
N LEU A 166 -26.49 -8.82 6.92
CA LEU A 166 -27.74 -9.58 6.81
C LEU A 166 -28.46 -9.69 8.15
N GLN A 167 -27.72 -9.93 9.24
CA GLN A 167 -28.27 -9.97 10.59
C GLN A 167 -28.87 -8.61 11.00
N PHE A 168 -28.14 -7.52 10.75
CA PHE A 168 -28.63 -6.18 11.02
C PHE A 168 -29.90 -5.86 10.22
N MET A 169 -29.93 -6.17 8.92
CA MET A 169 -31.12 -5.97 8.10
C MET A 169 -32.31 -6.80 8.56
N ALA A 170 -32.11 -8.04 9.03
CA ALA A 170 -33.18 -8.87 9.58
C ALA A 170 -33.76 -8.29 10.87
N VAL A 171 -32.92 -7.76 11.76
CA VAL A 171 -33.32 -7.08 13.00
C VAL A 171 -34.09 -5.79 12.68
N GLN A 172 -33.61 -5.01 11.70
CA GLN A 172 -34.28 -3.80 11.23
C GLN A 172 -35.62 -4.11 10.56
N ALA A 173 -35.70 -5.16 9.74
CA ALA A 173 -36.96 -5.60 9.12
C ALA A 173 -37.98 -6.14 10.14
N SER A 174 -37.52 -6.56 11.33
CA SER A 174 -38.40 -6.96 12.42
C SER A 174 -38.98 -5.75 13.18
N MET A 175 -38.26 -4.62 13.20
CA MET A 175 -38.69 -3.38 13.86
C MET A 175 -39.40 -2.40 12.91
N HIS A 176 -39.12 -2.48 11.60
CA HIS A 176 -39.70 -1.64 10.56
C HIS A 176 -40.49 -2.47 9.56
N THR A 177 -41.74 -2.07 9.30
CA THR A 177 -42.51 -2.60 8.17
C THR A 177 -41.82 -2.25 6.84
N PRO A 178 -41.91 -3.11 5.81
CA PRO A 178 -41.19 -2.94 4.54
C PRO A 178 -41.50 -1.62 3.80
N ASP A 179 -42.63 -0.98 4.11
CA ASP A 179 -43.03 0.33 3.55
C ASP A 179 -42.32 1.53 4.22
N THR A 180 -41.72 1.33 5.41
CA THR A 180 -41.00 2.34 6.21
C THR A 180 -39.50 2.01 6.31
N MET A 181 -38.94 1.27 5.35
CA MET A 181 -37.51 0.96 5.38
C MET A 181 -36.68 2.22 5.12
N PRO A 182 -35.77 2.62 6.04
CA PRO A 182 -34.96 3.82 5.86
C PRO A 182 -34.05 3.68 4.64
N SER A 183 -33.77 4.81 3.97
CA SER A 183 -32.93 4.86 2.78
C SER A 183 -31.55 4.20 3.00
N PRO A 184 -30.90 3.64 1.96
CA PRO A 184 -29.65 2.89 2.10
C PRO A 184 -28.50 3.70 2.73
N THR A 185 -28.53 5.02 2.62
CA THR A 185 -27.59 5.93 3.28
C THR A 185 -27.82 6.02 4.80
N THR A 186 -29.08 5.95 5.23
CA THR A 186 -29.46 5.95 6.64
C THR A 186 -29.14 4.61 7.29
N LEU A 187 -29.40 3.49 6.60
CA LEU A 187 -28.99 2.16 7.07
C LEU A 187 -27.49 2.11 7.36
N ARG A 188 -26.63 2.64 6.47
CA ARG A 188 -25.18 2.71 6.70
C ARG A 188 -24.77 3.56 7.91
N ARG A 189 -25.55 4.57 8.30
CA ARG A 189 -25.30 5.34 9.53
C ARG A 189 -25.70 4.55 10.78
N MET A 190 -26.77 3.76 10.67
CA MET A 190 -27.21 2.88 11.75
C MET A 190 -26.24 1.69 11.95
N GLU A 191 -25.66 1.16 10.86
CA GLU A 191 -24.55 0.19 10.94
C GLU A 191 -23.36 0.76 11.73
N ASP A 192 -23.00 2.04 11.49
CA ASP A 192 -21.87 2.70 12.17
C ASP A 192 -22.17 2.97 13.66
N ALA A 193 -23.40 3.39 13.99
CA ALA A 193 -23.84 3.54 15.37
C ALA A 193 -23.97 2.21 16.12
N TRP A 194 -24.32 1.12 15.43
CA TRP A 194 -24.37 -0.22 16.04
C TRP A 194 -22.96 -0.77 16.31
N LEU A 195 -22.00 -0.47 15.44
CA LEU A 195 -20.58 -0.73 15.70
C LEU A 195 -20.04 0.09 16.88
N ASP A 196 -20.47 1.34 17.01
CA ASP A 196 -20.08 2.22 18.12
C ASP A 196 -20.76 1.84 19.43
N ASP A 197 -22.04 1.45 19.45
CA ASP A 197 -22.74 1.00 20.66
C ASP A 197 -22.15 -0.33 21.19
N ASN A 198 -21.81 -1.24 20.27
CA ASN A 198 -21.14 -2.50 20.61
C ASN A 198 -19.63 -2.31 20.86
N GLY A 199 -19.04 -1.18 20.43
CA GLY A 199 -17.61 -0.85 20.53
C GLY A 199 -17.24 0.19 21.60
N SER A 200 -18.20 0.99 22.06
CA SER A 200 -18.09 1.99 23.14
C SER A 200 -18.19 1.34 24.53
N GLY A 201 -18.26 0.01 24.57
CA GLY A 201 -17.67 -0.80 25.63
C GLY A 201 -16.13 -0.87 25.54
N GLY A 202 -15.48 0.22 25.14
CA GLY A 202 -14.02 0.35 25.00
C GLY A 202 -13.33 0.39 26.36
N GLY A 203 -13.33 -0.73 27.06
CA GLY A 203 -12.41 -1.02 28.14
C GLY A 203 -11.66 -2.30 27.79
N VAL A 204 -10.36 -2.17 27.55
CA VAL A 204 -9.41 -3.24 27.86
C VAL A 204 -9.54 -3.53 29.36
N ALA A 205 -10.52 -4.34 29.73
CA ALA A 205 -10.46 -5.12 30.94
C ALA A 205 -9.38 -6.16 30.69
N GLU A 206 -8.19 -5.86 31.21
CA GLU A 206 -7.25 -6.86 31.69
C GLU A 206 -8.05 -8.02 32.29
N VAL A 207 -8.10 -9.14 31.56
CA VAL A 207 -8.57 -10.41 32.12
C VAL A 207 -7.42 -10.97 32.93
N GLU A 208 -7.28 -10.44 34.15
CA GLU A 208 -6.56 -11.12 35.21
C GLU A 208 -7.27 -12.46 35.45
N ALA A 209 -6.57 -13.53 35.11
CA ALA A 209 -6.97 -14.86 35.45
C ALA A 209 -6.63 -15.11 36.92
N ALA A 210 -7.63 -15.04 37.81
CA ALA A 210 -7.87 -16.05 38.85
C ALA A 210 -8.92 -15.58 39.88
N GLY A 211 -10.08 -16.21 39.84
CA GLY A 211 -10.73 -16.70 41.05
C GLY A 211 -11.35 -15.67 42.00
N GLY A 212 -12.68 -15.67 42.00
CA GLY A 212 -13.37 -15.93 43.26
C GLY A 212 -14.54 -15.03 43.57
N ARG A 213 -15.76 -15.56 43.27
CA ARG A 213 -17.05 -15.24 43.92
C ARG A 213 -17.36 -13.72 43.86
N TRP A 214 -18.59 -13.25 43.88
CA TRP A 214 -19.34 -12.92 45.07
C TRP A 214 -20.71 -12.52 44.53
N MET A 215 -21.64 -13.32 45.01
CA MET A 215 -23.09 -13.23 44.95
C MET A 215 -23.62 -11.79 44.96
N ILE A 216 -24.37 -11.45 43.92
CA ILE A 216 -25.44 -10.46 43.95
C ILE A 216 -26.56 -10.97 44.89
N CYS A 217 -26.98 -10.15 45.86
CA CYS A 217 -28.39 -10.05 46.25
C CYS A 217 -28.64 -8.75 47.03
N CYS A 218 -29.36 -7.86 46.36
CA CYS A 218 -30.29 -6.85 46.83
C CYS A 218 -30.72 -6.92 48.32
N GLY A 219 -30.58 -5.77 49.01
CA GLY A 219 -31.71 -5.04 49.61
C GLY A 219 -32.39 -5.60 50.87
N GLY A 220 -32.42 -4.78 51.93
CA GLY A 220 -33.39 -4.92 53.01
C GLY A 220 -32.93 -4.25 54.29
N MET A 221 -33.46 -3.05 54.54
CA MET A 221 -33.52 -2.47 55.88
C MET A 221 -34.53 -3.21 56.75
#